data_AF-A0A1V3X129-F1
#
_entry.id   AF-A0A1V3X129-F1
#
_cell.length_a   1.000
_cell.length_b   1.000
_cell.length_c   1.000
_cell.angle_alpha   90.00
_cell.angle_beta   90.00
_cell.angle_gamma   90.00
#
_symmetry.space_group_name_H-M   'P 1'
#
loop_
_entity.id
_entity.type
_entity.pdbx_description
1 polymer ?
#
loop_
_entity_poly.entity_id
_entity_poly.type
_entity_poly.pdbx_seq_one_letter_code
_entity_poly.pdbx_strand_id
1 'polypeptide(L)'
;MRGALDSGRMTFGIVYTYVRPNWLANANTVRAMIDAAGGLHRRVALMLDVESGGNPPGDGSAWINQLYWNLADYAGSPRRIIGYANAYDFWNMWRVRPPGLRVIAAGYGSNPHLPGQVAHQYTDGSGYSPNLPQGCPPFGRCDMNSADGLTPRQFAAACGITVNGGPLMALTDEEQAELLTKVREIWDQLRGPNGAGWPQLGQNSQGQNLTPVDAIAAIKDDMEGMLAG
;
A
#
# COMPACT_ATOMS: atom_id res chain seq x y z
N MET A 1 -10.21 1.87 11.12
CA MET A 1 -9.17 1.89 10.07
C MET A 1 -9.40 0.85 8.97
N ARG A 2 -9.45 -0.46 9.29
CA ARG A 2 -9.62 -1.56 8.31
C ARG A 2 -10.70 -1.30 7.25
N GLY A 3 -11.95 -1.08 7.65
CA GLY A 3 -13.03 -0.79 6.69
C GLY A 3 -12.81 0.45 5.80
N ALA A 4 -12.02 1.44 6.22
CA ALA A 4 -11.64 2.58 5.37
C ALA A 4 -10.56 2.20 4.34
N LEU A 5 -9.65 1.29 4.69
CA LEU A 5 -8.65 0.73 3.77
C LEU A 5 -9.31 -0.21 2.75
N ASP A 6 -10.26 -1.03 3.20
CA ASP A 6 -11.02 -1.96 2.37
C ASP A 6 -11.89 -1.20 1.36
N SER A 7 -12.63 -0.19 1.81
CA SER A 7 -13.45 0.69 0.93
C SER A 7 -12.65 1.67 0.07
N GLY A 8 -11.33 1.74 0.24
CA GLY A 8 -10.46 2.66 -0.52
C GLY A 8 -10.53 4.14 -0.09
N ARG A 9 -11.35 4.49 0.91
CA ARG A 9 -11.37 5.84 1.51
C ARG A 9 -10.05 6.22 2.17
N MET A 10 -9.25 5.22 2.56
CA MET A 10 -7.89 5.39 3.06
C MET A 10 -6.91 4.61 2.16
N THR A 11 -5.86 5.29 1.69
CA THR A 11 -4.86 4.68 0.80
C THR A 11 -3.89 3.78 1.55
N PHE A 12 -3.45 4.23 2.74
CA PHE A 12 -2.37 3.64 3.52
C PHE A 12 -2.61 3.94 5.00
N GLY A 13 -2.32 2.98 5.87
CA GLY A 13 -2.43 3.13 7.32
C GLY A 13 -1.08 2.91 8.00
N ILE A 14 -0.86 3.63 9.10
CA ILE A 14 0.28 3.40 9.99
C ILE A 14 -0.31 3.08 11.36
N VAL A 15 0.11 1.95 11.95
CA VAL A 15 -0.22 1.59 13.34
C VAL A 15 1.07 1.66 14.14
N TYR A 16 1.07 2.41 15.23
CA TYR A 16 2.27 2.61 16.01
C TYR A 16 2.23 1.83 17.32
N THR A 17 3.42 1.65 17.90
CA THR A 17 3.58 1.21 19.27
C THR A 17 4.62 2.07 19.96
N TYR A 18 4.28 2.52 21.18
CA TYR A 18 5.25 3.14 22.06
C TYR A 18 6.28 2.11 22.48
N VAL A 19 7.53 2.29 22.08
CA VAL A 19 8.56 1.28 22.29
C VAL A 19 8.91 1.19 23.78
N ARG A 20 8.89 -0.03 24.33
CA ARG A 20 9.26 -0.31 25.72
C ARG A 20 10.43 -1.30 25.82
N PRO A 21 11.27 -1.22 26.88
CA PRO A 21 12.42 -2.11 27.08
C PRO A 21 12.04 -3.59 27.22
N ASN A 22 10.84 -3.88 27.73
CA ASN A 22 10.25 -5.23 27.74
C ASN A 22 9.74 -5.62 26.34
N TRP A 23 10.63 -5.49 25.35
CA TRP A 23 10.33 -5.50 23.91
C TRP A 23 9.48 -6.68 23.47
N LEU A 24 9.67 -7.87 24.06
CA LEU A 24 8.91 -9.06 23.68
C LEU A 24 7.45 -8.95 24.12
N ALA A 25 7.19 -8.46 25.33
CA ALA A 25 5.84 -8.19 25.80
C ALA A 25 5.18 -7.12 24.93
N ASN A 26 5.93 -6.06 24.60
CA ASN A 26 5.48 -5.02 23.69
C ASN A 26 5.08 -5.58 22.31
N ALA A 27 5.92 -6.43 21.71
CA ALA A 27 5.63 -7.08 20.44
C ALA A 27 4.41 -8.00 20.52
N ASN A 28 4.30 -8.78 21.59
CA ASN A 28 3.16 -9.68 21.83
C ASN A 28 1.85 -8.91 21.94
N THR A 29 1.83 -7.78 22.65
CA THR A 29 0.66 -6.92 22.73
C THR A 29 0.25 -6.39 21.36
N VAL A 30 1.21 -5.87 20.57
CA VAL A 30 0.93 -5.35 19.23
C VAL A 30 0.34 -6.42 18.33
N ARG A 31 0.99 -7.60 18.25
CA ARG A 31 0.52 -8.72 17.43
C ARG A 31 -0.86 -9.21 17.89
N ALA A 32 -1.05 -9.42 19.19
CA ALA A 32 -2.34 -9.87 19.73
C ALA A 32 -3.48 -8.89 19.42
N MET A 33 -3.25 -7.58 19.56
CA MET A 33 -4.27 -6.58 19.25
C MET A 33 -4.60 -6.52 17.75
N ILE A 34 -3.60 -6.66 16.89
CA ILE A 34 -3.79 -6.67 15.43
C ILE A 34 -4.50 -7.97 14.99
N ASP A 35 -4.08 -9.12 15.51
CA ASP A 35 -4.67 -10.42 15.19
C ASP A 35 -6.13 -10.50 15.66
N ALA A 36 -6.43 -10.00 16.87
CA ALA A 36 -7.81 -9.86 17.36
C ALA A 36 -8.68 -8.95 16.47
N ALA A 37 -8.08 -8.03 15.71
CA ALA A 37 -8.74 -7.16 14.75
C ALA A 37 -8.75 -7.72 13.30
N GLY A 38 -8.52 -9.03 13.14
CA GLY A 38 -8.52 -9.73 11.85
C GLY A 38 -7.17 -9.70 11.12
N GLY A 39 -6.06 -9.57 11.85
CA GLY A 39 -4.70 -9.62 11.34
C GLY A 39 -4.20 -8.32 10.70
N LEU A 40 -2.93 -8.29 10.33
CA LEU A 40 -2.28 -7.11 9.76
C LEU A 40 -2.75 -6.86 8.31
N HIS A 41 -3.53 -5.80 8.10
CA HIS A 41 -4.02 -5.43 6.78
C HIS A 41 -2.86 -5.15 5.79
N ARG A 42 -2.97 -5.61 4.54
CA ARG A 42 -1.92 -5.51 3.50
C ARG A 42 -1.44 -4.09 3.19
N ARG A 43 -2.28 -3.09 3.46
CA ARG A 43 -2.00 -1.64 3.28
C ARG A 43 -1.57 -0.92 4.57
N VAL A 44 -1.10 -1.63 5.59
CA VAL A 44 -0.66 -1.05 6.87
C VAL A 44 0.84 -1.22 7.07
N ALA A 45 1.54 -0.17 7.49
CA ALA A 45 2.89 -0.28 8.05
C ALA A 45 2.83 -0.16 9.58
N LEU A 46 3.83 -0.72 10.27
CA LEU A 46 4.00 -0.57 11.70
C LEU A 46 5.04 0.51 11.99
N MET A 47 4.81 1.29 13.04
CA MET A 47 5.72 2.35 13.47
C MET A 47 6.20 2.12 14.91
N LEU A 48 7.51 2.23 15.10
CA LEU A 48 8.17 2.23 16.40
C LEU A 48 8.27 3.66 16.89
N ASP A 49 7.41 4.01 17.84
CA ASP A 49 7.42 5.31 18.50
C ASP A 49 8.48 5.31 19.61
N VAL A 50 9.68 5.77 19.24
CA VAL A 50 10.86 5.79 20.11
C VAL A 50 10.97 7.15 20.78
N GLU A 51 10.66 7.15 22.06
CA GLU A 51 10.71 8.33 22.90
C GLU A 51 11.29 8.00 24.28
N SER A 52 12.07 8.91 24.84
CA SER A 52 12.64 8.78 26.19
C SER A 52 11.57 8.88 27.30
N GLY A 53 10.37 9.38 26.98
CA GLY A 53 9.24 9.51 27.89
C GLY A 53 8.85 8.21 28.60
N GLY A 54 9.17 8.09 29.89
CA GLY A 54 8.87 6.89 30.68
C GLY A 54 9.72 5.67 30.30
N ASN A 55 10.78 5.85 29.50
CA ASN A 55 11.78 4.83 29.23
C ASN A 55 13.08 5.13 30.03
N PRO A 56 13.90 4.11 30.32
CA PRO A 56 15.20 4.34 30.97
C PRO A 56 16.10 5.26 30.12
N PRO A 57 16.92 6.12 30.76
CA PRO A 57 17.86 6.95 30.03
C PRO A 57 18.96 6.10 29.38
N GLY A 58 19.58 6.64 28.33
CA GLY A 58 20.74 6.03 27.66
C GLY A 58 20.38 5.30 26.37
N ASP A 59 21.32 4.49 25.90
CA ASP A 59 21.20 3.79 24.62
C ASP A 59 20.30 2.56 24.73
N GLY A 60 19.14 2.63 24.07
CA GLY A 60 18.16 1.56 23.97
C GLY A 60 18.25 0.72 22.70
N SER A 61 19.25 0.95 21.83
CA SER A 61 19.32 0.34 20.50
C SER A 61 19.11 -1.17 20.49
N ALA A 62 19.65 -1.89 21.47
CA ALA A 62 19.54 -3.35 21.54
C ALA A 62 18.07 -3.81 21.60
N TRP A 63 17.28 -3.31 22.54
CA TRP A 63 15.88 -3.75 22.72
C TRP A 63 14.93 -3.11 21.69
N ILE A 64 15.23 -1.89 21.22
CA ILE A 64 14.48 -1.27 20.10
C ILE A 64 14.64 -2.13 18.84
N ASN A 65 15.87 -2.58 18.54
CA ASN A 65 16.14 -3.40 17.36
C ASN A 65 15.55 -4.80 17.48
N GLN A 66 15.46 -5.37 18.69
CA GLN A 66 14.74 -6.63 18.90
C GLN A 66 13.24 -6.48 18.60
N LEU A 67 12.61 -5.38 19.04
CA LEU A 67 11.22 -5.09 18.67
C LEU A 67 11.07 -4.88 17.16
N TYR A 68 11.99 -4.13 16.54
CA TYR A 68 12.02 -3.90 15.09
C TYR A 68 12.01 -5.22 14.30
N TRP A 69 12.95 -6.12 14.57
CA TRP A 69 13.07 -7.36 13.81
C TRP A 69 11.88 -8.29 14.06
N ASN A 70 11.38 -8.36 15.29
CA ASN A 70 10.20 -9.16 15.60
C ASN A 70 8.96 -8.69 14.83
N LEU A 71 8.73 -7.37 14.79
CA LEU A 71 7.59 -6.81 14.06
C LEU A 71 7.82 -6.83 12.54
N ALA A 72 9.07 -6.72 12.06
CA ALA A 72 9.41 -6.87 10.65
C ALA A 72 9.07 -8.27 10.14
N ASP A 73 9.42 -9.30 10.91
CA ASP A 73 9.09 -10.69 10.61
C ASP A 73 7.58 -10.90 10.59
N TYR A 74 6.86 -10.40 11.60
CA TYR A 74 5.40 -10.43 11.64
C TYR A 74 4.75 -9.70 10.46
N ALA A 75 5.32 -8.55 10.06
CA ALA A 75 4.84 -7.79 8.91
C ALA A 75 5.25 -8.41 7.56
N GLY A 76 6.13 -9.41 7.55
CA GLY A 76 6.68 -10.06 6.37
C GLY A 76 7.73 -9.23 5.62
N SER A 77 8.11 -8.05 6.12
CA SER A 77 9.15 -7.23 5.51
C SER A 77 9.66 -6.13 6.45
N PRO A 78 10.99 -5.91 6.55
CA PRO A 78 11.55 -4.73 7.23
C PRO A 78 11.15 -3.41 6.54
N ARG A 79 10.70 -3.45 5.28
CA ARG A 79 10.19 -2.24 4.61
C ARG A 79 8.89 -1.72 5.23
N ARG A 80 8.13 -2.59 5.90
CA ARG A 80 6.87 -2.24 6.56
C ARG A 80 7.05 -1.71 7.98
N ILE A 81 8.29 -1.54 8.44
CA ILE A 81 8.59 -0.91 9.73
C ILE A 81 9.13 0.50 9.51
N ILE A 82 8.56 1.44 10.26
CA ILE A 82 8.91 2.85 10.30
C ILE A 82 9.43 3.17 11.70
N GLY A 83 10.52 3.92 11.80
CA GLY A 83 10.95 4.53 13.06
C GLY A 83 10.27 5.88 13.26
N TYR A 84 10.00 6.25 14.50
CA TYR A 84 9.60 7.59 14.87
C TYR A 84 10.46 8.05 16.04
N ALA A 85 10.96 9.28 15.99
CA ALA A 85 11.73 9.91 17.06
C ALA A 85 11.85 11.41 16.84
N ASN A 86 12.00 12.18 17.93
CA ASN A 86 12.62 13.49 17.85
C ASN A 86 14.15 13.37 17.68
N ALA A 87 14.84 14.49 17.43
CA ALA A 87 16.29 14.47 17.22
C ALA A 87 17.08 13.94 18.44
N TYR A 88 16.65 14.26 19.66
CA TYR A 88 17.33 13.80 20.86
C TYR A 88 17.25 12.27 21.00
N ASP A 89 16.06 11.70 20.91
CA ASP A 89 15.84 10.26 21.05
C ASP A 89 16.49 9.49 19.91
N PHE A 90 16.46 10.03 18.69
CA PHE A 90 17.16 9.46 17.55
C PHE A 90 18.67 9.32 17.79
N TRP A 91 19.33 10.34 18.34
CA TRP A 91 20.79 10.32 18.54
C TRP A 91 21.25 9.72 19.87
N ASN A 92 20.41 9.73 20.90
CA ASN A 92 20.81 9.31 22.24
C ASN A 92 20.24 7.96 22.64
N MET A 93 19.00 7.67 22.26
CA MET A 93 18.27 6.48 22.67
C MET A 93 18.29 5.38 21.61
N TRP A 94 18.27 5.72 20.32
CA TRP A 94 18.34 4.74 19.24
C TRP A 94 19.58 4.90 18.38
N ARG A 95 20.77 4.85 19.00
CA ARG A 95 22.06 5.15 18.37
C ARG A 95 22.41 4.23 17.19
N VAL A 96 22.13 2.94 17.34
CA VAL A 96 22.38 1.90 16.34
C VAL A 96 21.05 1.45 15.75
N ARG A 97 20.88 1.69 14.45
CA ARG A 97 19.61 1.48 13.73
C ARG A 97 19.78 0.49 12.58
N PRO A 98 18.72 -0.23 12.19
CA PRO A 98 18.73 -1.05 10.99
C PRO A 98 19.04 -0.21 9.74
N PRO A 99 19.82 -0.74 8.78
CA PRO A 99 20.10 -0.02 7.53
C PRO A 99 18.81 0.18 6.72
N GLY A 100 18.68 1.36 6.10
CA GLY A 100 17.49 1.69 5.29
C GLY A 100 16.21 1.93 6.09
N LEU A 101 16.32 2.17 7.40
CA LEU A 101 15.20 2.57 8.25
C LEU A 101 14.57 3.87 7.72
N ARG A 102 13.26 3.84 7.51
CA ARG A 102 12.44 5.03 7.24
C ARG A 102 12.04 5.66 8.55
N VAL A 103 12.07 6.98 8.62
CA VAL A 103 11.81 7.71 9.86
C VAL A 103 10.69 8.73 9.65
N ILE A 104 9.75 8.77 10.58
CA ILE A 104 8.91 9.95 10.80
C ILE A 104 9.59 10.76 11.88
N ALA A 105 10.17 11.91 11.50
CA ALA A 105 10.89 12.74 12.45
C ALA A 105 9.92 13.67 13.17
N ALA A 106 10.06 13.79 14.49
CA ALA A 106 9.26 14.72 15.28
C ALA A 106 10.03 16.01 15.55
N GLY A 107 9.41 17.16 15.26
CA GLY A 107 9.98 18.46 15.55
C GLY A 107 8.97 19.58 15.36
N TYR A 108 8.56 20.24 16.44
CA TYR A 108 7.57 21.32 16.32
C TYR A 108 8.27 22.63 15.96
N GLY A 109 7.77 23.29 14.91
CA GLY A 109 8.28 24.58 14.44
C GLY A 109 9.50 24.52 13.53
N SER A 110 10.18 23.37 13.45
CA SER A 110 11.27 23.14 12.51
C SER A 110 11.35 21.67 12.09
N ASN A 111 11.61 21.43 10.81
CA ASN A 111 11.86 20.09 10.28
C ASN A 111 13.24 19.58 10.76
N PRO A 112 13.32 18.44 11.47
CA PRO A 112 14.59 17.94 12.00
C PRO A 112 15.56 17.37 10.97
N HIS A 113 15.08 17.01 9.76
CA HIS A 113 15.87 16.40 8.70
C HIS A 113 16.72 15.18 9.15
N LEU A 114 16.10 14.25 9.88
CA LEU A 114 16.80 13.05 10.38
C LEU A 114 17.22 12.12 9.23
N PRO A 115 18.31 11.35 9.39
CA PRO A 115 18.67 10.30 8.45
C PRO A 115 17.51 9.32 8.21
N GLY A 116 17.16 9.11 6.93
CA GLY A 116 16.06 8.22 6.54
C GLY A 116 14.66 8.83 6.68
N GLN A 117 14.54 10.13 6.96
CA GLN A 117 13.26 10.79 7.11
C GLN A 117 12.41 10.73 5.83
N VAL A 118 11.15 10.30 5.99
CA VAL A 118 10.14 10.23 4.93
C VAL A 118 8.87 11.02 5.28
N ALA A 119 8.73 11.43 6.54
CA ALA A 119 7.70 12.36 6.98
C ALA A 119 8.15 13.11 8.24
N HIS A 120 7.43 14.17 8.56
CA HIS A 120 7.68 15.09 9.66
C HIS A 120 6.40 15.28 10.48
N GLN A 121 6.43 14.94 11.76
CA GLN A 121 5.42 15.39 12.71
C GLN A 121 5.74 16.83 13.12
N TYR A 122 4.94 17.79 12.65
CA TYR A 122 5.25 19.23 12.75
C TYR A 122 4.48 19.97 13.84
N THR A 123 3.45 19.35 14.42
CA THR A 123 2.62 19.92 15.49
C THR A 123 1.84 18.81 16.20
N ASP A 124 1.48 19.06 17.45
CA ASP A 124 0.49 18.34 18.26
C ASP A 124 -0.93 18.96 18.15
N GLY A 125 -1.08 19.97 17.29
CA GLY A 125 -2.30 20.77 17.13
C GLY A 125 -2.35 22.00 18.03
N SER A 126 -1.30 22.30 18.79
CA SER A 126 -1.19 23.52 19.60
C SER A 126 -0.51 24.70 18.87
N GLY A 127 0.04 24.50 17.65
CA GLY A 127 0.57 25.60 16.81
C GLY A 127 1.72 25.22 15.88
N TYR A 128 2.72 26.09 15.74
CA TYR A 128 4.02 25.80 15.08
C TYR A 128 4.08 25.76 13.55
N SER A 129 2.96 25.76 12.83
CA SER A 129 2.95 25.98 11.39
C SER A 129 1.69 26.72 10.93
N PRO A 130 1.76 28.04 10.68
CA PRO A 130 0.57 28.84 10.39
C PRO A 130 -0.10 28.46 9.07
N ASN A 131 0.63 27.79 8.17
CA ASN A 131 0.15 27.44 6.83
C ASN A 131 -0.23 25.97 6.68
N LEU A 132 -0.11 25.17 7.75
CA LEU A 132 -0.45 23.77 7.74
C LEU A 132 -1.58 23.48 8.75
N PRO A 133 -2.39 22.44 8.52
CA PRO A 133 -3.42 22.01 9.45
C PRO A 133 -2.91 21.83 10.89
N GLN A 134 -3.77 22.15 11.86
CA GLN A 134 -3.48 22.04 13.30
C GLN A 134 -4.42 21.03 14.00
N GLY A 135 -5.01 20.15 13.20
CA GLY A 135 -6.04 19.22 13.63
C GLY A 135 -6.81 18.67 12.44
N CYS A 136 -7.74 17.77 12.75
CA CYS A 136 -8.54 17.06 11.76
C CYS A 136 -10.00 16.99 12.21
N PRO A 137 -10.92 17.77 11.63
CA PRO A 137 -12.34 17.63 11.92
C PRO A 137 -12.85 16.21 11.62
N PRO A 138 -13.73 15.63 12.45
CA PRO A 138 -14.33 16.19 13.67
C PRO A 138 -13.49 16.00 14.95
N PHE A 139 -12.29 15.43 14.86
CA PHE A 139 -11.47 15.00 16.01
C PHE A 139 -10.78 16.16 16.76
N GLY A 140 -10.80 17.37 16.22
CA GLY A 140 -10.21 18.55 16.88
C GLY A 140 -8.70 18.63 16.71
N ARG A 141 -8.01 19.14 17.73
CA ARG A 141 -6.54 19.25 17.76
C ARG A 141 -5.92 17.85 17.88
N CYS A 142 -4.97 17.56 17.02
CA CYS A 142 -4.23 16.30 17.03
C CYS A 142 -2.88 16.48 16.35
N ASP A 143 -1.99 15.50 16.54
CA ASP A 143 -0.73 15.43 15.83
C ASP A 143 -0.94 15.51 14.32
N MET A 144 -0.24 16.44 13.68
CA MET A 144 -0.25 16.57 12.22
C MET A 144 1.13 16.27 11.64
N ASN A 145 1.10 15.52 10.54
CA ASN A 145 2.28 15.02 9.87
C ASN A 145 2.29 15.46 8.40
N SER A 146 3.47 15.76 7.88
CA SER A 146 3.72 16.03 6.47
C SER A 146 4.63 14.95 5.91
N ALA A 147 4.25 14.31 4.81
CA ALA A 147 5.11 13.35 4.11
C ALA A 147 6.11 14.04 3.15
N ASP A 148 6.35 15.33 3.34
CA ASP A 148 7.38 16.17 2.72
C ASP A 148 7.60 15.88 1.22
N GLY A 149 6.51 15.97 0.44
CA GLY A 149 6.52 15.81 -1.01
C GLY A 149 6.11 14.42 -1.52
N LEU A 150 5.84 13.45 -0.65
CA LEU A 150 5.27 12.17 -1.04
C LEU A 150 3.74 12.21 -1.08
N THR A 151 3.17 11.73 -2.18
CA THR A 151 1.74 11.37 -2.21
C THR A 151 1.47 10.16 -1.29
N PRO A 152 0.23 9.93 -0.84
CA PRO A 152 -0.11 8.75 -0.04
C PRO A 152 0.32 7.42 -0.68
N ARG A 153 0.28 7.32 -2.01
CA ARG A 153 0.72 6.13 -2.75
C ARG A 153 2.24 5.97 -2.76
N GLN A 154 2.97 7.06 -2.95
CA GLN A 154 4.44 7.04 -2.90
C GLN A 154 4.93 6.71 -1.49
N PHE A 155 4.28 7.22 -0.44
CA PHE A 155 4.61 6.85 0.94
C PHE A 155 4.33 5.36 1.20
N ALA A 156 3.18 4.83 0.76
CA ALA A 156 2.91 3.39 0.84
C ALA A 156 4.00 2.56 0.13
N ALA A 157 4.39 2.96 -1.09
CA ALA A 157 5.43 2.29 -1.87
C ALA A 157 6.81 2.34 -1.18
N ALA A 158 7.15 3.47 -0.54
CA ALA A 158 8.35 3.59 0.28
C ALA A 158 8.36 2.53 1.39
N CYS A 159 7.20 2.24 1.99
CA CYS A 159 7.00 1.19 2.99
C CYS A 159 6.87 -0.23 2.41
N GLY A 160 7.15 -0.43 1.11
CA GLY A 160 7.03 -1.73 0.44
C GLY A 160 5.58 -2.19 0.25
N ILE A 161 4.62 -1.27 0.37
CA ILE A 161 3.20 -1.56 0.21
C ILE A 161 2.78 -1.08 -1.18
N THR A 162 2.51 -2.05 -2.04
CA THR A 162 1.99 -1.77 -3.37
C THR A 162 0.50 -1.48 -3.29
N VAL A 163 0.14 -0.21 -3.44
CA VAL A 163 -1.25 0.23 -3.61
C VAL A 163 -1.64 0.11 -5.09
N ASN A 164 -1.64 -1.11 -5.63
CA ASN A 164 -2.17 -1.38 -6.98
C ASN A 164 -3.69 -1.22 -6.94
N GLY A 165 -4.16 0.02 -7.09
CA GLY A 165 -5.56 0.38 -7.28
C GLY A 165 -5.87 0.53 -8.77
N GLY A 166 -5.80 -0.56 -9.52
CA GLY A 166 -6.44 -0.65 -10.83
C GLY A 166 -7.92 -1.05 -10.66
N PRO A 167 -8.81 -0.72 -11.61
CA PRO A 167 -10.26 -0.97 -11.51
C PRO A 167 -10.62 -2.44 -11.24
N LEU A 168 -9.75 -3.38 -11.63
CA LEU A 168 -9.93 -4.82 -11.45
C LEU A 168 -9.78 -5.31 -10.00
N MET A 169 -9.15 -4.52 -9.11
CA MET A 169 -8.89 -4.90 -7.70
C MET A 169 -9.94 -4.32 -6.72
N ALA A 170 -11.00 -3.68 -7.23
CA ALA A 170 -12.22 -3.38 -6.47
C ALA A 170 -13.16 -4.59 -6.37
N LEU A 171 -12.89 -5.61 -7.18
CA LEU A 171 -13.66 -6.85 -7.26
C LEU A 171 -13.20 -7.84 -6.19
N THR A 172 -14.12 -8.57 -5.57
CA THR A 172 -13.80 -9.76 -4.75
C THR A 172 -13.10 -10.83 -5.58
N ASP A 173 -12.51 -11.83 -4.93
CA ASP A 173 -11.85 -12.93 -5.64
C ASP A 173 -12.84 -13.66 -6.57
N GLU A 174 -14.11 -13.80 -6.16
CA GLU A 174 -15.17 -14.36 -7.00
C GLU A 174 -15.48 -13.45 -8.20
N GLU A 175 -15.62 -12.15 -7.98
CA GLU A 175 -15.90 -11.18 -9.05
C GLU A 175 -14.72 -11.07 -10.05
N GLN A 176 -13.48 -11.24 -9.60
CA GLN A 176 -12.30 -11.30 -10.48
C GLN A 176 -12.28 -12.59 -11.33
N ALA A 177 -12.63 -13.73 -10.73
CA ALA A 177 -12.73 -15.00 -11.44
C ALA A 177 -13.87 -14.96 -12.48
N GLU A 178 -15.01 -14.36 -12.12
CA GLU A 178 -16.13 -14.15 -13.04
C GLU A 178 -15.72 -13.24 -14.21
N LEU A 179 -15.05 -12.12 -13.93
CA LEU A 179 -14.58 -11.22 -14.99
C LEU A 179 -13.58 -11.90 -15.93
N LEU A 180 -12.61 -12.64 -15.40
CA LEU A 180 -11.64 -13.39 -16.21
C LEU A 180 -12.35 -14.42 -17.09
N THR A 181 -13.37 -15.10 -16.55
CA THR A 181 -14.17 -16.08 -17.29
C THR A 181 -14.91 -15.42 -18.44
N LYS A 182 -15.64 -14.34 -18.18
CA LYS A 182 -16.38 -13.59 -19.22
C LYS A 182 -15.45 -13.03 -20.29
N VAL A 183 -14.27 -12.53 -19.91
CA VAL A 183 -13.27 -12.02 -20.87
C VAL A 183 -12.74 -13.16 -21.76
N ARG A 184 -12.52 -14.35 -21.21
CA ARG A 184 -12.13 -15.54 -22.00
C ARG A 184 -13.24 -15.99 -22.94
N GLU A 185 -14.48 -16.00 -22.49
CA GLU A 185 -15.63 -16.35 -23.34
C GLU A 185 -15.78 -15.36 -24.51
N ILE A 186 -15.64 -14.05 -24.26
CA ILE A 186 -15.66 -13.03 -25.31
C ILE A 186 -14.50 -13.24 -26.29
N TRP A 187 -13.30 -13.54 -25.78
CA TRP A 187 -12.14 -13.84 -26.61
C TRP A 187 -12.41 -15.03 -27.52
N ASP A 188 -12.90 -16.14 -26.98
CA ASP A 188 -13.20 -17.35 -27.75
C ASP A 188 -14.32 -17.11 -28.78
N GLN A 189 -15.35 -16.33 -28.44
CA GLN A 189 -16.37 -15.93 -29.42
C GLN A 189 -15.76 -15.14 -30.59
N LEU A 190 -14.91 -14.16 -30.30
CA LEU A 190 -14.32 -13.27 -31.31
C LEU A 190 -13.17 -13.89 -32.09
N ARG A 191 -12.44 -14.85 -31.52
CA ARG A 191 -11.18 -15.38 -32.09
C ARG A 191 -11.20 -16.87 -32.34
N GLY A 192 -12.25 -17.58 -31.92
CA GLY A 192 -12.31 -19.03 -31.88
C GLY A 192 -11.52 -19.60 -30.70
N PRO A 193 -11.73 -20.88 -30.34
CA PRO A 193 -10.99 -21.54 -29.28
C PRO A 193 -9.47 -21.41 -29.46
N ASN A 194 -8.77 -20.94 -28.43
CA ASN A 194 -7.33 -20.66 -28.47
C ASN A 194 -6.88 -19.67 -29.56
N GLY A 195 -7.80 -18.88 -30.12
CA GLY A 195 -7.51 -17.97 -31.22
C GLY A 195 -7.34 -18.64 -32.59
N ALA A 196 -7.82 -19.87 -32.75
CA ALA A 196 -7.67 -20.66 -33.97
C ALA A 196 -8.78 -20.43 -35.02
N GLY A 197 -9.65 -19.45 -34.82
CA GLY A 197 -10.84 -19.22 -35.63
C GLY A 197 -11.91 -20.30 -35.44
N TRP A 198 -13.03 -20.14 -36.15
CA TRP A 198 -14.20 -21.02 -36.06
C TRP A 198 -14.35 -21.86 -37.33
N PRO A 199 -14.26 -23.20 -37.26
CA PRO A 199 -14.38 -24.06 -38.44
C PRO A 199 -15.67 -23.84 -39.24
N GLN A 200 -16.77 -23.53 -38.55
CA GLN A 200 -18.07 -23.29 -39.18
C GLN A 200 -18.13 -21.99 -39.99
N LEU A 201 -17.17 -21.09 -39.85
CA LEU A 201 -17.06 -19.88 -40.66
C LEU A 201 -16.25 -20.11 -41.94
N GLY A 202 -15.72 -21.31 -42.15
CA GLY A 202 -14.85 -21.63 -43.29
C GLY A 202 -13.39 -21.31 -43.03
N GLN A 203 -12.57 -21.42 -44.09
CA GLN A 203 -11.12 -21.24 -44.02
C GLN A 203 -10.63 -20.23 -45.05
N ASN A 204 -9.57 -19.49 -44.71
CA ASN A 204 -8.87 -18.64 -45.66
C ASN A 204 -8.01 -19.46 -46.64
N SER A 205 -7.37 -18.79 -47.59
CA SER A 205 -6.48 -19.42 -48.58
C SER A 205 -5.25 -20.12 -47.99
N GLN A 206 -4.97 -19.90 -46.71
CA GLN A 206 -3.89 -20.55 -45.94
C GLN A 206 -4.39 -21.74 -45.11
N GLY A 207 -5.67 -22.12 -45.23
CA GLY A 207 -6.28 -23.23 -44.49
C GLY A 207 -6.58 -22.92 -43.02
N GLN A 208 -6.53 -21.65 -42.60
CA GLN A 208 -6.84 -21.23 -41.23
C GLN A 208 -8.33 -20.93 -41.11
N ASN A 209 -8.97 -21.32 -40.00
CA ASN A 209 -10.39 -21.01 -39.81
C ASN A 209 -10.61 -19.50 -39.66
N LEU A 210 -11.74 -19.03 -40.19
CA LEU A 210 -12.12 -17.61 -40.14
C LEU A 210 -12.64 -17.21 -38.75
N THR A 211 -12.46 -15.94 -38.41
CA THR A 211 -13.10 -15.30 -37.24
C THR A 211 -14.43 -14.64 -37.65
N PRO A 212 -15.30 -14.26 -36.70
CA PRO A 212 -16.52 -13.51 -37.03
C PRO A 212 -16.22 -12.21 -37.80
N VAL A 213 -15.10 -11.55 -37.52
CA VAL A 213 -14.68 -10.34 -38.26
C VAL A 213 -14.37 -10.66 -39.72
N ASP A 214 -13.66 -11.76 -39.97
CA ASP A 214 -13.35 -12.19 -41.34
C ASP A 214 -14.63 -12.58 -42.11
N ALA A 215 -15.55 -13.28 -41.44
CA ALA A 215 -16.83 -13.66 -42.03
C ALA A 215 -17.71 -12.44 -42.35
N ILE A 216 -17.77 -11.44 -41.46
CA ILE A 216 -18.49 -10.18 -41.70
C ILE A 216 -17.87 -9.41 -42.88
N ALA A 217 -16.54 -9.39 -42.99
CA ALA A 217 -15.86 -8.76 -44.12
C ALA A 217 -16.21 -9.44 -45.46
N ALA A 218 -16.21 -10.78 -45.49
CA ALA A 218 -16.60 -11.53 -46.68
C ALA A 218 -18.06 -11.26 -47.09
N ILE A 219 -18.99 -11.24 -46.12
CA ILE A 219 -20.41 -10.91 -46.38
C ILE A 219 -20.55 -9.50 -46.96
N LYS A 220 -19.78 -8.52 -46.44
CA LYS A 220 -19.79 -7.16 -46.98
C LYS A 220 -19.34 -7.14 -48.45
N ASP A 221 -18.25 -7.82 -48.78
CA ASP A 221 -17.72 -7.86 -50.15
C ASP A 221 -18.71 -8.54 -51.11
N ASP A 222 -19.35 -9.63 -50.68
CA ASP A 222 -20.41 -10.30 -51.45
C ASP A 222 -21.60 -9.36 -51.73
N MET A 223 -22.04 -8.60 -50.72
CA MET A 223 -23.12 -7.63 -50.88
C MET A 223 -22.76 -6.47 -51.83
N GLU A 224 -21.53 -5.96 -51.75
CA GLU A 224 -21.05 -4.91 -52.66
C GLU A 224 -20.96 -5.44 -54.10
N GLY A 225 -20.53 -6.68 -54.29
CA GLY A 225 -20.53 -7.36 -55.58
C GLY A 225 -21.94 -7.53 -56.17
N MET A 226 -22.92 -7.89 -55.34
CA MET A 226 -24.33 -8.02 -55.77
C MET A 226 -24.97 -6.69 -56.19
N LEU A 227 -24.55 -5.56 -55.62
CA LEU A 227 -25.08 -4.24 -55.95
C LEU A 227 -24.41 -3.61 -57.17
N ALA A 228 -23.22 -4.08 -57.54
CA ALA A 228 -22.44 -3.56 -58.67
C ALA A 228 -22.70 -4.30 -60.01
N GLY A 229 -23.37 -5.46 -59.96
CA GLY A 229 -23.77 -6.26 -61.14
C GLY A 229 -25.22 -6.05 -61.52
#